data_AF-E6LNU0-F1
#
_entry.id   AF-E6LNU0-F1
#
_cell.length_a   1.000
_cell.length_b   1.000
_cell.length_c   1.000
_cell.angle_alpha   90.00
_cell.angle_beta   90.00
_cell.angle_gamma   90.00
#
_symmetry.space_group_name_H-M   'P 1'
#
loop_
_entity.id
_entity.type
_entity.pdbx_description
1 polymer ?
#
loop_
_entity_poly.entity_id
_entity_poly.type
_entity_poly.pdbx_seq_one_letter_code
_entity_poly.pdbx_strand_id
1 'polypeptide(L)'
;MKSIILLAMSILNQNMNLNKEGMQFLVEDDSGLEIKDCRSQLEPVVRYFLKDKECTDEVDILMLCTRPTLEEFIPNDKSKYVNKKGIELDKVSAVSFLKERIEECSEKKCKKIVYKVFPLYREEGEVPVGLDAEIVLDKNSYEPDYLYGMRSVITEIRHAVNENNKEEKSTPFYIVSHGGLRDVVLSLNAIISLMDGEGIRPGKICGTNTSNHTIEDQRASFDIFRFVSGMQDFLNVGSVETLQNYYKESVYLYSSDKEDAEEFNKKLLDAMNKVSIGVQYSNPESYISGLDDLKKVLDTDVDDKFEKTSLGIFKDTIKKDFGVLLDPEKRTEVDMVERCINKKQYQQALTFLESAFPEFYRKNNIISFSSDPGINIEKFNNFFKKHIHLKDRDKSPNKIIEDFFTELEKRDEPNGVLNDSDDWKENLEEELNKHLEYMEKVNSSNDSDSKIVIGSIYSFTTDIFPVFKMHKVLKEIRNIFSHGKVENRPNITKLDKYMRAYLKALRNLVEKSKVEKF
;
A
#
# COMPACT_ATOMS: atom_id res chain seq x y z
N MET A 1 -11.26 16.07 -28.02
CA MET A 1 -10.08 15.43 -27.38
C MET A 1 -8.94 16.43 -27.17
N LYS A 2 -8.44 16.55 -25.94
CA LYS A 2 -7.34 17.45 -25.55
C LYS A 2 -6.16 16.67 -24.99
N SER A 3 -4.94 17.05 -25.34
CA SER A 3 -3.70 16.58 -24.70
C SER A 3 -3.35 17.43 -23.49
N ILE A 4 -2.68 16.84 -22.51
CA ILE A 4 -2.26 17.52 -21.28
C ILE A 4 -0.73 17.48 -21.20
N ILE A 5 -0.10 18.63 -21.00
CA ILE A 5 1.32 18.76 -20.66
C ILE A 5 1.40 19.40 -19.27
N LEU A 6 1.87 18.66 -18.27
CA LEU A 6 2.10 19.18 -16.92
C LEU A 6 3.60 19.44 -16.72
N LEU A 7 3.92 20.62 -16.19
CA LEU A 7 5.31 21.01 -15.94
C LEU A 7 5.48 21.78 -14.63
N ALA A 8 6.68 21.65 -14.07
CA ALA A 8 7.15 22.46 -12.96
C ALA A 8 7.87 23.70 -13.50
N MET A 9 7.32 24.90 -13.27
CA MET A 9 7.93 26.12 -13.82
C MET A 9 9.29 26.43 -13.17
N SER A 10 10.25 26.79 -14.04
CA SER A 10 11.55 27.31 -13.67
C SER A 10 11.55 28.83 -13.55
N ILE A 11 12.56 29.37 -12.87
CA ILE A 11 12.93 30.78 -12.99
C ILE A 11 13.91 30.96 -14.16
N LEU A 12 13.95 32.15 -14.74
CA LEU A 12 14.94 32.48 -15.76
C LEU A 12 16.28 32.87 -15.11
N ASN A 13 17.39 32.48 -15.75
CA ASN A 13 18.73 32.80 -15.28
C ASN A 13 19.10 34.23 -15.68
N GLN A 14 19.55 35.07 -14.75
CA GLN A 14 19.92 36.47 -15.05
C GLN A 14 21.07 36.62 -16.05
N ASN A 15 21.90 35.59 -16.23
CA ASN A 15 22.97 35.56 -17.24
C ASN A 15 22.48 35.16 -18.64
N MET A 16 21.19 34.87 -18.79
CA MET A 16 20.59 34.51 -20.07
C MET A 16 20.53 35.72 -20.99
N ASN A 17 20.99 35.54 -22.24
CA ASN A 17 20.76 36.51 -23.29
C ASN A 17 19.45 36.17 -24.00
N LEU A 18 18.43 37.01 -23.82
CA LEU A 18 17.06 36.75 -24.27
C LEU A 18 16.93 36.64 -25.80
N ASN A 19 17.80 37.32 -26.56
CA ASN A 19 17.68 37.47 -28.01
C ASN A 19 18.72 36.67 -28.81
N LYS A 20 19.68 36.04 -28.14
CA LYS A 20 20.69 35.18 -28.79
C LYS A 20 20.04 33.87 -29.26
N GLU A 21 20.62 33.28 -30.30
CA GLU A 21 20.29 31.93 -30.72
C GLU A 21 20.47 30.94 -29.57
N GLY A 22 19.43 30.13 -29.34
CA GLY A 22 19.36 29.14 -28.29
C GLY A 22 20.15 27.87 -28.60
N MET A 23 20.08 26.93 -27.68
CA MET A 23 20.73 25.63 -27.80
C MET A 23 19.88 24.65 -28.62
N GLN A 24 20.56 23.63 -29.17
CA GLN A 24 19.92 22.50 -29.82
C GLN A 24 19.90 21.32 -28.86
N PHE A 25 18.80 20.57 -28.85
CA PHE A 25 18.64 19.34 -28.06
C PHE A 25 18.29 18.14 -28.94
N LEU A 26 18.93 17.00 -28.70
CA LEU A 26 18.66 15.72 -29.36
C LEU A 26 17.79 14.83 -28.47
N VAL A 27 16.90 14.03 -29.05
CA VAL A 27 16.18 12.99 -28.29
C VAL A 27 17.03 11.74 -28.21
N GLU A 28 17.29 11.25 -26.99
CA GLU A 28 18.22 10.15 -26.75
C GLU A 28 17.86 8.87 -27.53
N ASP A 29 16.57 8.51 -27.53
CA ASP A 29 16.05 7.31 -28.21
C ASP A 29 15.63 7.53 -29.67
N ASP A 30 15.77 8.76 -30.20
CA ASP A 30 15.44 9.10 -31.58
C ASP A 30 16.49 10.10 -32.12
N SER A 31 17.64 9.56 -32.54
CA SER A 31 18.78 10.34 -33.02
C SER A 31 18.49 11.19 -34.27
N GLY A 32 17.36 10.98 -34.94
CA GLY A 32 16.89 11.81 -36.06
C GLY A 32 16.02 13.01 -35.61
N LEU A 33 15.63 13.07 -34.34
CA LEU A 33 14.73 14.09 -33.81
C LEU A 33 15.48 15.11 -32.97
N GLU A 34 15.54 16.33 -33.51
CA GLU A 34 16.18 17.49 -32.87
C GLU A 34 15.18 18.62 -32.62
N ILE A 35 15.38 19.35 -31.52
CA ILE A 35 14.68 20.60 -31.20
C ILE A 35 15.71 21.73 -31.12
N LYS A 36 15.61 22.72 -32.02
CA LYS A 36 16.59 23.82 -32.17
C LYS A 36 16.13 25.12 -31.52
N ASP A 37 17.08 26.01 -31.22
CA ASP A 37 16.86 27.36 -30.67
C ASP A 37 16.04 27.33 -29.36
N CYS A 38 16.40 26.44 -28.42
CA CYS A 38 15.83 26.40 -27.08
C CYS A 38 16.60 27.33 -26.15
N ARG A 39 15.90 28.26 -25.50
CA ARG A 39 16.53 29.31 -24.69
C ARG A 39 16.39 29.06 -23.19
N SER A 40 15.40 28.29 -22.78
CA SER A 40 15.15 27.83 -21.42
C SER A 40 15.17 26.31 -21.30
N GLN A 41 15.27 25.79 -20.07
CA GLN A 41 15.35 24.35 -19.80
C GLN A 41 14.03 23.60 -20.08
N LEU A 42 12.88 24.30 -20.06
CA LEU A 42 11.56 23.67 -20.26
C LEU A 42 11.18 23.53 -21.73
N GLU A 43 11.65 24.46 -22.57
CA GLU A 43 11.33 24.52 -24.00
C GLU A 43 11.56 23.21 -24.77
N PRO A 44 12.71 22.51 -24.62
CA PRO A 44 13.01 21.33 -25.44
C PRO A 44 11.94 20.24 -25.30
N VAL A 45 11.55 19.93 -24.05
CA VAL A 45 10.63 18.84 -23.75
C VAL A 45 9.20 19.19 -24.15
N VAL A 46 8.74 20.41 -23.86
CA VAL A 46 7.39 20.85 -24.26
C VAL A 46 7.26 20.79 -25.78
N ARG A 47 8.27 21.28 -26.52
CA ARG A 47 8.27 21.26 -27.99
C ARG A 47 8.37 19.84 -28.55
N TYR A 48 9.13 18.97 -27.90
CA TYR A 48 9.15 17.53 -28.22
C TYR A 48 7.77 16.90 -28.09
N PHE A 49 7.05 17.15 -26.99
CA PHE A 49 5.68 16.65 -26.82
C PHE A 49 4.70 17.22 -27.85
N LEU A 50 4.83 18.48 -28.27
CA LEU A 50 4.00 19.05 -29.34
C LEU A 50 4.25 18.39 -30.71
N LYS A 51 5.44 17.80 -30.92
CA LYS A 51 5.79 17.05 -32.13
C LYS A 51 5.34 15.59 -32.08
N ASP A 52 4.98 15.10 -30.90
CA ASP A 52 4.53 13.73 -30.70
C ASP A 52 3.28 13.41 -31.52
N LYS A 53 3.18 12.18 -32.02
CA LYS A 53 2.07 11.76 -32.89
C LYS A 53 0.77 11.58 -32.12
N GLU A 54 0.85 11.27 -30.83
CA GLU A 54 -0.33 11.13 -29.96
C GLU A 54 -0.82 12.50 -29.45
N CYS A 55 0.00 13.55 -29.57
CA CYS A 55 -0.36 14.90 -29.15
C CYS A 55 -1.36 15.54 -30.11
N THR A 56 -2.53 15.91 -29.57
CA THR A 56 -3.70 16.38 -30.33
C THR A 56 -3.61 17.84 -30.72
N ASP A 57 -4.55 18.27 -31.56
CA ASP A 57 -4.64 19.67 -31.99
C ASP A 57 -5.10 20.63 -30.89
N GLU A 58 -5.75 20.14 -29.83
CA GLU A 58 -6.02 20.91 -28.62
C GLU A 58 -5.09 20.47 -27.50
N VAL A 59 -4.38 21.41 -26.86
CA VAL A 59 -3.38 21.12 -25.83
C VAL A 59 -3.56 22.04 -24.63
N ASP A 60 -3.66 21.46 -23.44
CA ASP A 60 -3.59 22.18 -22.18
C ASP A 60 -2.18 22.08 -21.59
N ILE A 61 -1.50 23.22 -21.42
CA ILE A 61 -0.23 23.30 -20.70
C ILE A 61 -0.51 23.78 -19.28
N LEU A 62 -0.35 22.87 -18.33
CA LEU A 62 -0.59 23.08 -16.90
C LEU A 62 0.73 23.42 -16.22
N MET A 63 0.83 24.63 -15.69
CA MET A 63 2.08 25.18 -15.16
C MET A 63 2.00 25.35 -13.65
N LEU A 64 2.78 24.54 -12.92
CA LEU A 64 2.95 24.69 -11.48
C LEU A 64 3.90 25.85 -11.20
N CYS A 65 3.37 26.95 -10.65
CA CYS A 65 4.08 28.21 -10.53
C CYS A 65 4.35 28.57 -9.07
N THR A 66 5.56 29.05 -8.80
CA THR A 66 5.86 29.76 -7.54
C THR A 66 5.74 31.26 -7.79
N ARG A 67 5.76 32.09 -6.73
CA ARG A 67 5.70 33.53 -6.92
C ARG A 67 6.83 34.05 -7.84
N PRO A 68 8.11 33.63 -7.68
CA PRO A 68 9.20 34.11 -8.53
C PRO A 68 9.07 33.75 -10.02
N THR A 69 8.30 32.72 -10.39
CA THR A 69 8.15 32.34 -11.81
C THR A 69 7.22 33.29 -12.56
N LEU A 70 6.38 34.04 -11.83
CA LEU A 70 5.45 35.05 -12.36
C LEU A 70 6.00 36.48 -12.22
N GLU A 71 7.10 36.66 -11.49
CA GLU A 71 7.72 37.96 -11.29
C GLU A 71 8.44 38.47 -12.55
N GLU A 72 8.58 39.78 -12.65
CA GLU A 72 9.39 40.43 -13.68
C GLU A 72 10.83 39.92 -13.64
N PHE A 73 11.26 39.34 -14.76
CA PHE A 73 12.61 38.92 -15.03
C PHE A 73 13.38 40.03 -15.74
N ILE A 74 14.54 40.37 -15.19
CA ILE A 74 15.46 41.37 -15.74
C ILE A 74 16.83 40.70 -15.90
N PRO A 75 17.35 40.53 -17.14
CA PRO A 75 18.68 39.98 -17.35
C PRO A 75 19.77 40.99 -16.96
N ASN A 76 21.00 40.50 -16.73
CA ASN A 76 22.13 41.32 -16.30
C ASN A 76 22.54 42.39 -17.32
N ASP A 77 22.37 42.10 -18.61
CA ASP A 77 22.61 43.05 -19.70
C ASP A 77 21.45 44.04 -19.90
N LYS A 78 20.36 43.91 -19.11
CA LYS A 78 19.13 44.70 -19.19
C LYS A 78 18.48 44.69 -20.57
N SER A 79 18.78 43.68 -21.38
CA SER A 79 18.10 43.48 -22.66
C SER A 79 16.63 43.14 -22.43
N LYS A 80 15.77 43.65 -23.31
CA LYS A 80 14.37 43.23 -23.39
C LYS A 80 14.24 42.11 -24.41
N TYR A 81 13.24 41.25 -24.23
CA TYR A 81 12.96 40.21 -25.21
C TYR A 81 12.31 40.81 -26.46
N VAL A 82 12.85 40.46 -27.63
CA VAL A 82 12.27 40.78 -28.93
C VAL A 82 11.75 39.48 -29.53
N ASN A 83 10.44 39.44 -29.76
CA ASN A 83 9.77 38.26 -30.30
C ASN A 83 10.06 38.10 -31.81
N LYS A 84 9.69 36.97 -32.42
CA LYS A 84 9.94 36.68 -33.85
C LYS A 84 9.27 37.66 -34.82
N LYS A 85 8.26 38.42 -34.35
CA LYS A 85 7.61 39.49 -35.13
C LYS A 85 8.35 40.82 -35.03
N GLY A 86 9.47 40.87 -34.29
CA GLY A 86 10.23 42.10 -34.04
C GLY A 86 9.61 43.01 -32.98
N ILE A 87 8.65 42.50 -32.20
CA ILE A 87 8.01 43.26 -31.12
C ILE A 87 8.83 43.09 -29.85
N GLU A 88 9.27 44.21 -29.29
CA GLU A 88 9.94 44.26 -27.99
C GLU A 88 8.87 44.18 -26.87
N LEU A 89 9.02 43.24 -25.94
CA LEU A 89 8.15 43.10 -24.78
C LEU A 89 8.68 43.95 -23.62
N ASP A 90 7.80 44.75 -23.01
CA ASP A 90 8.18 45.67 -21.94
C ASP A 90 8.56 44.96 -20.64
N LYS A 91 7.80 43.93 -20.27
CA LYS A 91 8.05 43.08 -19.10
C LYS A 91 7.90 41.62 -19.50
N VAL A 92 8.74 40.76 -18.94
CA VAL A 92 8.65 39.30 -19.10
C VAL A 92 8.77 38.62 -17.75
N SER A 93 8.02 37.55 -17.53
CA SER A 93 8.22 36.59 -16.44
C SER A 93 8.72 35.27 -17.03
N ALA A 94 9.10 34.30 -16.20
CA ALA A 94 9.48 32.99 -16.71
C ALA A 94 8.30 32.30 -17.43
N VAL A 95 7.09 32.49 -16.91
CA VAL A 95 5.85 31.95 -17.50
C VAL A 95 5.54 32.62 -18.84
N SER A 96 5.51 33.96 -18.88
CA SER A 96 5.16 34.67 -20.12
C SER A 96 6.22 34.49 -21.20
N PHE A 97 7.50 34.41 -20.82
CA PHE A 97 8.58 34.06 -21.72
C PHE A 97 8.40 32.66 -22.33
N LEU A 98 8.16 31.63 -21.51
CA LEU A 98 7.94 30.27 -22.00
C LEU A 98 6.75 30.23 -22.96
N LYS A 99 5.62 30.84 -22.59
CA LYS A 99 4.44 30.94 -23.46
C LYS A 99 4.80 31.52 -24.82
N GLU A 100 5.46 32.69 -24.87
CA GLU A 100 5.82 33.32 -26.13
C GLU A 100 6.74 32.42 -26.97
N ARG A 101 7.71 31.75 -26.35
CA ARG A 101 8.61 30.79 -27.03
C ARG A 101 7.86 29.60 -27.64
N ILE A 102 6.87 29.05 -26.93
CA ILE A 102 6.05 27.95 -27.43
C ILE A 102 5.10 28.42 -28.53
N GLU A 103 4.54 29.62 -28.42
CA GLU A 103 3.69 30.20 -29.47
C GLU A 103 4.43 30.41 -30.80
N GLU A 104 5.74 30.67 -30.72
CA GLU A 104 6.64 30.94 -31.84
C GLU A 104 7.31 29.71 -32.44
N CYS A 105 7.21 28.54 -31.80
CA CYS A 105 7.95 27.37 -32.21
C CYS A 105 7.34 26.68 -33.44
N SER A 106 8.18 26.03 -34.24
CA SER A 106 7.74 25.29 -35.43
C SER A 106 6.92 24.04 -35.08
N GLU A 107 7.15 23.47 -33.90
CA GLU A 107 6.52 22.23 -33.42
C GLU A 107 5.04 22.43 -33.08
N LYS A 108 4.64 23.66 -32.73
CA LYS A 108 3.24 24.03 -32.46
C LYS A 108 2.34 23.78 -33.67
N LYS A 109 2.80 24.06 -34.90
CA LYS A 109 2.01 23.95 -36.14
C LYS A 109 0.63 24.65 -36.00
N CYS A 110 -0.47 23.91 -36.17
CA CYS A 110 -1.85 24.39 -36.05
C CYS A 110 -2.49 24.12 -34.67
N LYS A 111 -1.72 23.62 -33.70
CA LYS A 111 -2.24 23.27 -32.38
C LYS A 111 -2.73 24.51 -31.63
N LYS A 112 -3.92 24.42 -31.05
CA LYS A 112 -4.51 25.41 -30.15
C LYS A 112 -4.07 25.07 -28.73
N ILE A 113 -3.29 25.95 -28.12
CA ILE A 113 -2.72 25.76 -26.79
C ILE A 113 -3.46 26.65 -25.78
N VAL A 114 -3.90 26.07 -24.67
CA VAL A 114 -4.41 26.78 -23.51
C VAL A 114 -3.40 26.67 -22.38
N TYR A 115 -2.95 27.81 -21.87
CA TYR A 115 -1.97 27.90 -20.78
C TYR A 115 -2.70 28.13 -19.46
N LYS A 116 -2.52 27.26 -18.47
CA LYS A 116 -3.15 27.36 -17.15
C LYS A 116 -2.11 27.47 -16.06
N VAL A 117 -2.17 28.55 -15.30
CA VAL A 117 -1.24 28.85 -14.19
C VAL A 117 -1.84 28.34 -12.88
N PHE A 118 -1.08 27.49 -12.18
CA PHE A 118 -1.46 26.96 -10.87
C PHE A 118 -0.49 27.48 -9.80
N PRO A 119 -0.90 28.48 -8.99
CA PRO A 119 -0.04 29.02 -7.94
C PRO A 119 0.17 27.99 -6.82
N LEU A 120 1.42 27.83 -6.41
CA LEU A 120 1.87 27.04 -5.26
C LEU A 120 2.21 27.94 -4.06
N TYR A 121 1.52 29.07 -3.94
CA TYR A 121 1.80 30.09 -2.95
C TYR A 121 0.54 30.90 -2.63
N ARG A 122 0.60 31.66 -1.53
CA ARG A 122 -0.36 32.66 -1.10
C ARG A 122 0.26 34.05 -1.09
N GLU A 123 -0.56 35.03 -1.44
CA GLU A 123 -0.26 36.46 -1.27
C GLU A 123 -1.20 37.01 -0.20
N GLU A 124 -0.63 37.61 0.85
CA GLU A 124 -1.40 38.19 1.97
C GLU A 124 -2.38 37.20 2.62
N GLY A 125 -2.01 35.91 2.65
CA GLY A 125 -2.83 34.82 3.19
C GLY A 125 -3.89 34.28 2.22
N GLU A 126 -4.09 34.92 1.07
CA GLU A 126 -5.06 34.54 0.06
C GLU A 126 -4.41 33.80 -1.11
N VAL A 127 -5.21 32.95 -1.76
CA VAL A 127 -4.79 32.30 -2.99
C VAL A 127 -5.01 33.27 -4.16
N PRO A 128 -4.01 33.49 -5.02
CA PRO A 128 -4.21 34.26 -6.24
C PRO A 128 -5.27 33.64 -7.15
N VAL A 129 -6.24 34.45 -7.59
CA VAL A 129 -7.32 34.04 -8.50
C VAL A 129 -7.14 34.70 -9.87
N GLY A 130 -7.43 33.96 -10.95
CA GLY A 130 -7.45 34.52 -12.30
C GLY A 130 -6.09 34.83 -12.91
N LEU A 131 -5.02 34.14 -12.48
CA LEU A 131 -3.70 34.28 -13.08
C LEU A 131 -3.69 33.76 -14.53
N ASP A 132 -3.33 34.63 -15.47
CA ASP A 132 -3.03 34.28 -16.86
C ASP A 132 -1.52 34.06 -17.03
N ALA A 133 -1.13 33.25 -18.01
CA ALA A 133 0.25 33.08 -18.42
C ALA A 133 0.90 34.37 -18.96
N GLU A 134 0.13 35.38 -19.35
CA GLU A 134 0.64 36.69 -19.77
C GLU A 134 0.96 37.64 -18.60
N ILE A 135 0.49 37.32 -17.38
CA ILE A 135 0.68 38.20 -16.24
C ILE A 135 2.17 38.27 -15.85
N VAL A 136 2.64 39.49 -15.59
CA VAL A 136 3.95 39.74 -15.01
C VAL A 136 3.75 40.56 -13.75
N LEU A 137 4.14 39.97 -12.63
CA LEU A 137 3.92 40.53 -11.31
C LEU A 137 5.17 41.27 -10.84
N ASP A 138 4.99 42.32 -10.05
CA ASP A 138 6.10 42.93 -9.32
C ASP A 138 6.50 42.02 -8.14
N LYS A 139 7.74 42.20 -7.65
CA LYS A 139 8.27 41.45 -6.51
C LYS A 139 7.47 41.72 -5.26
N ASN A 140 7.06 40.66 -4.56
CA ASN A 140 6.31 40.77 -3.32
C ASN A 140 6.64 39.63 -2.34
N SER A 141 6.30 39.80 -1.06
CA SER A 141 6.34 38.71 -0.09
C SER A 141 5.26 37.67 -0.39
N TYR A 142 5.57 36.40 -0.15
CA TYR A 142 4.65 35.30 -0.37
C TYR A 142 4.92 34.18 0.64
N GLU A 143 3.92 33.31 0.80
CA GLU A 143 4.03 32.09 1.60
C GLU A 143 3.79 30.88 0.70
N PRO A 144 4.61 29.82 0.74
CA PRO A 144 4.35 28.61 -0.04
C PRO A 144 3.05 27.92 0.37
N ASP A 145 2.24 27.49 -0.61
CA ASP A 145 1.07 26.62 -0.44
C ASP A 145 1.00 25.62 -1.59
N TYR A 146 1.80 24.57 -1.47
CA TYR A 146 1.87 23.50 -2.47
C TYR A 146 0.57 22.69 -2.52
N LEU A 147 -0.12 22.50 -1.39
CA LEU A 147 -1.32 21.67 -1.30
C LEU A 147 -2.47 22.25 -2.12
N TYR A 148 -2.65 23.57 -2.07
CA TYR A 148 -3.67 24.22 -2.88
C TYR A 148 -3.40 24.00 -4.38
N GLY A 149 -2.20 24.36 -4.86
CA GLY A 149 -1.87 24.24 -6.28
C GLY A 149 -1.93 22.79 -6.80
N MET A 150 -1.49 21.82 -5.99
CA MET A 150 -1.65 20.39 -6.30
C MET A 150 -3.12 19.98 -6.43
N ARG A 151 -4.00 20.42 -5.53
CA ARG A 151 -5.45 20.11 -5.62
C ARG A 151 -6.08 20.71 -6.88
N SER A 152 -5.73 21.96 -7.20
CA SER A 152 -6.26 22.65 -8.38
C SER A 152 -5.84 21.97 -9.67
N VAL A 153 -4.56 21.59 -9.81
CA VAL A 153 -4.09 20.93 -11.03
C VAL A 153 -4.65 19.53 -11.19
N ILE A 154 -4.77 18.75 -10.10
CA ILE A 154 -5.39 17.42 -10.14
C ILE A 154 -6.86 17.53 -10.59
N THR A 155 -7.58 18.54 -10.11
CA THR A 155 -8.96 18.80 -10.52
C THR A 155 -9.05 19.07 -12.02
N GLU A 156 -8.12 19.87 -12.55
CA GLU A 156 -8.05 20.16 -13.99
C GLU A 156 -7.74 18.91 -14.82
N ILE A 157 -6.76 18.10 -14.39
CA ILE A 157 -6.39 16.87 -15.09
C ILE A 157 -7.58 15.90 -15.11
N ARG A 158 -8.25 15.69 -13.97
CA ARG A 158 -9.46 14.86 -13.90
C ARG A 158 -10.56 15.37 -14.82
N HIS A 159 -10.76 16.68 -14.89
CA HIS A 159 -11.75 17.27 -15.78
C HIS A 159 -11.43 16.95 -17.25
N ALA A 160 -10.20 17.21 -17.70
CA ALA A 160 -9.77 16.93 -19.06
C ALA A 160 -9.85 15.43 -19.42
N VAL A 161 -9.43 14.54 -18.51
CA VAL A 161 -9.54 13.08 -18.68
C VAL A 161 -11.01 12.65 -18.79
N ASN A 162 -11.88 13.16 -17.93
CA ASN A 162 -13.31 12.85 -17.97
C ASN A 162 -14.01 13.37 -19.24
N GLU A 163 -13.61 14.54 -19.75
CA GLU A 163 -14.10 15.05 -21.04
C GLU A 163 -13.71 14.13 -22.19
N ASN A 164 -12.44 13.72 -22.25
CA ASN A 164 -11.94 12.81 -23.29
C ASN A 164 -12.56 11.41 -23.21
N ASN A 165 -12.78 10.88 -22.01
CA ASN A 165 -13.40 9.57 -21.81
C ASN A 165 -14.85 9.51 -22.31
N LYS A 166 -15.61 10.62 -22.26
CA LYS A 166 -16.94 10.71 -22.90
C LYS A 166 -16.89 10.53 -24.42
N GLU A 167 -15.73 10.76 -25.03
CA GLU A 167 -15.48 10.52 -26.45
C GLU A 167 -14.85 9.12 -26.72
N GLU A 168 -14.75 8.25 -25.71
CA GLU A 168 -14.09 6.92 -25.76
C GLU A 168 -12.62 6.97 -26.23
N LYS A 169 -11.90 8.04 -25.90
CA LYS A 169 -10.49 8.22 -26.29
C LYS A 169 -9.58 8.31 -25.09
N SER A 170 -8.43 7.64 -25.17
CA SER A 170 -7.34 7.79 -24.20
C SER A 170 -6.78 9.21 -24.24
N THR A 171 -6.50 9.79 -23.07
CA THR A 171 -5.96 11.15 -22.95
C THR A 171 -4.43 11.13 -23.08
N PRO A 172 -3.83 11.77 -24.09
CA PRO A 172 -2.39 11.93 -24.15
C PRO A 172 -1.95 12.87 -23.03
N PHE A 173 -1.21 12.32 -22.07
CA PHE A 173 -0.78 13.01 -20.86
C PHE A 173 0.73 12.93 -20.72
N TYR A 174 1.38 14.10 -20.64
CA TYR A 174 2.83 14.24 -20.68
C TYR A 174 3.35 15.04 -19.48
N ILE A 175 4.54 14.70 -18.99
CA ILE A 175 5.20 15.37 -17.87
C ILE A 175 6.57 15.92 -18.29
N VAL A 176 6.83 17.18 -17.95
CA VAL A 176 8.17 17.77 -17.98
C VAL A 176 8.78 17.71 -16.57
N SER A 177 9.78 16.86 -16.38
CA SER A 177 10.32 16.56 -15.04
C SER A 177 11.48 17.47 -14.59
N HIS A 178 12.09 18.21 -15.50
CA HIS A 178 13.21 19.13 -15.21
C HIS A 178 12.83 20.59 -15.42
N GLY A 179 13.62 21.51 -14.85
CA GLY A 179 13.43 22.95 -14.94
C GLY A 179 12.87 23.57 -13.66
N GLY A 180 11.92 22.93 -12.98
CA GLY A 180 11.30 23.48 -11.77
C GLY A 180 12.22 23.63 -10.56
N LEU A 181 11.87 24.52 -9.63
CA LEU A 181 12.46 24.54 -8.29
C LEU A 181 12.23 23.18 -7.59
N ARG A 182 13.18 22.76 -6.75
CA ARG A 182 13.16 21.43 -6.11
C ARG A 182 11.81 21.08 -5.48
N ASP A 183 11.21 22.01 -4.73
CA ASP A 183 9.94 21.77 -4.03
C ASP A 183 8.73 21.66 -4.99
N VAL A 184 8.81 22.32 -6.15
CA VAL A 184 7.81 22.21 -7.22
C VAL A 184 7.90 20.85 -7.90
N VAL A 185 9.12 20.36 -8.15
CA VAL A 185 9.35 19.02 -8.69
C VAL A 185 8.87 17.95 -7.71
N LEU A 186 9.07 18.14 -6.40
CA LEU A 186 8.49 17.24 -5.39
C LEU A 186 6.95 17.25 -5.42
N SER A 187 6.34 18.43 -5.61
CA SER A 187 4.89 18.55 -5.78
C SER A 187 4.39 17.84 -7.03
N LEU A 188 5.13 17.95 -8.14
CA LEU A 188 4.87 17.24 -9.40
C LEU A 188 4.89 15.71 -9.20
N ASN A 189 5.87 15.18 -8.46
CA ASN A 189 5.94 13.75 -8.12
C ASN A 189 4.70 13.31 -7.33
N ALA A 190 4.30 14.09 -6.31
CA ALA A 190 3.13 13.80 -5.51
C ALA A 190 1.83 13.79 -6.34
N ILE A 191 1.67 14.73 -7.27
CA ILE A 191 0.55 14.77 -8.21
C ILE A 191 0.50 13.48 -9.04
N ILE A 192 1.62 13.06 -9.62
CA ILE A 192 1.70 11.84 -10.44
C ILE A 192 1.35 10.60 -9.62
N SER A 193 1.90 10.45 -8.41
CA SER A 193 1.60 9.32 -7.53
C SER A 193 0.12 9.26 -7.12
N LEU A 194 -0.51 10.41 -6.84
CA LEU A 194 -1.94 10.46 -6.50
C LEU A 194 -2.83 10.04 -7.69
N MET A 195 -2.50 10.52 -8.89
CA MET A 195 -3.26 10.20 -10.09
C MET A 195 -3.08 8.76 -10.55
N ASP A 196 -1.91 8.15 -10.34
CA ASP A 196 -1.69 6.73 -10.63
C ASP A 196 -2.63 5.83 -9.82
N GLY A 197 -2.94 6.21 -8.56
CA GLY A 197 -3.94 5.52 -7.74
C GLY A 197 -5.37 5.54 -8.30
N GLU A 198 -5.66 6.47 -9.22
CA GLU A 198 -6.93 6.56 -9.95
C GLU A 198 -6.86 5.94 -11.36
N GLY A 199 -5.72 5.34 -11.72
CA GLY A 199 -5.47 4.81 -13.07
C GLY A 199 -5.20 5.89 -14.12
N ILE A 200 -4.96 7.14 -13.73
CA ILE A 200 -4.59 8.24 -14.63
C ILE A 200 -3.06 8.32 -14.70
N ARG A 201 -2.49 7.83 -15.81
CA ARG A 201 -1.04 7.69 -15.98
C ARG A 201 -0.50 8.56 -17.10
N PRO A 202 0.66 9.22 -16.92
CA PRO A 202 1.32 9.90 -18.03
C PRO A 202 1.88 8.88 -19.02
N GLY A 203 1.67 9.13 -20.31
CA GLY A 203 2.24 8.32 -21.40
C GLY A 203 3.74 8.57 -21.60
N LYS A 204 4.22 9.79 -21.32
CA LYS A 204 5.65 10.12 -21.32
C LYS A 204 6.01 11.06 -20.17
N ILE A 205 7.20 10.83 -19.62
CA ILE A 205 7.84 11.71 -18.64
C ILE A 205 9.24 11.98 -19.16
N CYS A 206 9.53 13.23 -19.52
CA CYS A 206 10.82 13.57 -20.12
C CYS A 206 11.48 14.73 -19.38
N GLY A 207 12.80 14.67 -19.33
CA GLY A 207 13.66 15.69 -18.74
C GLY A 207 14.63 16.24 -19.79
N THR A 208 15.17 17.42 -19.51
CA THR A 208 16.28 17.99 -20.28
C THR A 208 17.59 17.79 -19.53
N ASN A 209 18.59 17.22 -20.19
CA ASN A 209 19.95 17.20 -19.72
C ASN A 209 20.74 18.33 -20.39
N THR A 210 21.07 19.35 -19.60
CA THR A 210 21.74 20.55 -20.11
C THR A 210 23.22 20.35 -20.39
N SER A 211 23.84 19.28 -19.88
CA SER A 211 25.29 19.04 -20.00
C SER A 211 25.67 18.40 -21.33
N ASN A 212 24.85 17.46 -21.82
CA ASN A 212 25.02 16.79 -23.11
C ASN A 212 24.01 17.28 -24.17
N HIS A 213 23.10 18.18 -23.80
CA HIS A 213 22.04 18.71 -24.64
C HIS A 213 21.09 17.62 -25.19
N THR A 214 20.60 16.76 -24.32
CA THR A 214 19.61 15.73 -24.68
C THR A 214 18.26 15.91 -24.00
N ILE A 215 17.22 15.34 -24.61
CA ILE A 215 15.92 15.07 -24.00
C ILE A 215 15.90 13.59 -23.67
N GLU A 216 15.71 13.29 -22.39
CA GLU A 216 15.85 11.95 -21.82
C GLU A 216 14.51 11.48 -21.26
N ASP A 217 14.24 10.18 -21.38
CA ASP A 217 13.10 9.54 -20.73
C ASP A 217 13.38 9.39 -19.22
N GLN A 218 12.47 9.88 -18.40
CA GLN A 218 12.61 9.94 -16.95
C GLN A 218 11.58 9.06 -16.23
N ARG A 219 10.81 8.22 -16.94
CA ARG A 219 9.78 7.34 -16.35
C ARG A 219 10.31 6.47 -15.21
N ALA A 220 11.53 5.93 -15.36
CA ALA A 220 12.19 5.11 -14.33
C ALA A 220 12.24 5.80 -12.95
N SER A 221 12.56 7.10 -12.93
CA SER A 221 12.69 7.91 -11.72
C SER A 221 11.36 8.13 -10.98
N PHE A 222 10.23 8.00 -11.67
CA PHE A 222 8.90 8.13 -11.10
C PHE A 222 8.28 6.77 -10.75
N ASP A 223 8.56 5.74 -11.55
CA ASP A 223 8.09 4.38 -11.32
C ASP A 223 8.60 3.79 -9.99
N ILE A 224 9.75 4.26 -9.47
CA ILE A 224 10.28 3.82 -8.17
C ILE A 224 9.29 4.04 -7.01
N PHE A 225 8.43 5.06 -7.08
CA PHE A 225 7.43 5.29 -6.05
C PHE A 225 6.33 4.22 -6.06
N ARG A 226 6.00 3.65 -7.23
CA ARG A 226 5.06 2.52 -7.37
C ARG A 226 5.65 1.27 -6.75
N PHE A 227 6.95 1.03 -6.99
CA PHE A 227 7.68 -0.07 -6.35
C PHE A 227 7.65 0.02 -4.82
N VAL A 228 8.01 1.18 -4.27
CA VAL A 228 8.00 1.41 -2.81
C VAL A 228 6.60 1.26 -2.25
N SER A 229 5.58 1.81 -2.91
CA SER A 229 4.18 1.71 -2.48
C SER A 229 3.70 0.26 -2.49
N GLY A 230 4.01 -0.50 -3.54
CA GLY A 230 3.65 -1.92 -3.59
C GLY A 230 4.34 -2.77 -2.53
N MET A 231 5.59 -2.46 -2.17
CA MET A 231 6.24 -3.11 -1.03
C MET A 231 5.56 -2.78 0.30
N GLN A 232 5.15 -1.53 0.47
CA GLN A 232 4.38 -1.12 1.65
C GLN A 232 3.01 -1.80 1.71
N ASP A 233 2.32 -1.97 0.57
CA ASP A 233 1.05 -2.72 0.50
C ASP A 233 1.24 -4.16 0.97
N PHE A 234 2.30 -4.83 0.50
CA PHE A 234 2.57 -6.20 0.93
C PHE A 234 2.90 -6.30 2.43
N LEU A 235 3.80 -5.44 2.90
CA LEU A 235 4.23 -5.47 4.29
C LEU A 235 3.11 -5.06 5.25
N ASN A 236 2.27 -4.09 4.90
CA ASN A 236 1.26 -3.58 5.82
C ASN A 236 -0.06 -4.36 5.77
N VAL A 237 -0.53 -4.72 4.56
CA VAL A 237 -1.86 -5.33 4.36
C VAL A 237 -1.82 -6.70 3.68
N GLY A 238 -0.66 -7.12 3.17
CA GLY A 238 -0.45 -8.42 2.54
C GLY A 238 -0.68 -8.46 1.03
N SER A 239 -1.05 -7.34 0.39
CA SER A 239 -1.33 -7.30 -1.06
C SER A 239 -0.05 -7.22 -1.90
N VAL A 240 -0.02 -7.94 -3.02
CA VAL A 240 1.14 -7.97 -3.96
C VAL A 240 0.76 -7.36 -5.32
N GLU A 241 -0.48 -6.90 -5.48
CA GLU A 241 -1.03 -6.47 -6.77
C GLU A 241 -0.23 -5.30 -7.39
N THR A 242 0.02 -4.25 -6.61
CA THR A 242 0.81 -3.09 -7.05
C THR A 242 2.21 -3.49 -7.51
N LEU A 243 2.87 -4.41 -6.81
CA LEU A 243 4.20 -4.93 -7.20
C LEU A 243 4.13 -5.76 -8.47
N GLN A 244 3.14 -6.66 -8.60
CA GLN A 244 2.97 -7.45 -9.82
C GLN A 244 2.73 -6.55 -11.03
N ASN A 245 1.92 -5.51 -10.89
CA ASN A 245 1.67 -4.55 -11.97
C ASN A 245 2.93 -3.74 -12.31
N TYR A 246 3.69 -3.31 -11.30
CA TYR A 246 4.99 -2.66 -11.50
C TYR A 246 5.94 -3.52 -12.35
N TYR A 247 6.09 -4.81 -12.01
CA TYR A 247 6.98 -5.72 -12.76
C TYR A 247 6.45 -6.13 -14.15
N LYS A 248 5.14 -6.05 -14.40
CA LYS A 248 4.53 -6.28 -15.71
C LYS A 248 4.67 -5.09 -16.67
N GLU A 249 4.61 -3.87 -16.12
CA GLU A 249 4.46 -2.65 -16.90
C GLU A 249 5.77 -1.84 -17.02
N SER A 250 6.67 -1.92 -16.03
CA SER A 250 7.85 -1.05 -16.03
C SER A 250 8.97 -1.62 -16.91
N VAL A 251 9.51 -0.75 -17.77
CA VAL A 251 10.51 -1.09 -18.79
C VAL A 251 11.94 -1.08 -18.22
N TYR A 252 12.14 -0.58 -16.99
CA TYR A 252 13.44 -0.14 -16.45
C TYR A 252 14.01 -1.03 -15.32
N LEU A 253 13.55 -2.28 -15.23
CA LEU A 253 13.61 -3.08 -13.99
C LEU A 253 14.87 -3.92 -13.79
N TYR A 254 15.83 -3.89 -14.70
CA TYR A 254 16.89 -4.89 -14.71
C TYR A 254 18.28 -4.24 -14.81
N SER A 255 19.04 -4.31 -13.72
CA SER A 255 20.49 -4.12 -13.77
C SER A 255 21.13 -5.32 -14.47
N SER A 256 21.79 -5.07 -15.62
CA SER A 256 22.76 -5.89 -16.39
C SER A 256 22.50 -7.39 -16.67
N ASP A 257 21.86 -8.17 -15.80
CA ASP A 257 21.55 -9.61 -15.94
C ASP A 257 20.03 -9.83 -15.98
N LYS A 258 19.41 -9.40 -17.09
CA LYS A 258 17.95 -9.25 -17.25
C LYS A 258 17.14 -10.53 -17.02
N GLU A 259 17.54 -11.65 -17.61
CA GLU A 259 16.74 -12.89 -17.56
C GLU A 259 16.74 -13.56 -16.16
N ASP A 260 17.90 -13.60 -15.51
CA ASP A 260 18.05 -14.18 -14.17
C ASP A 260 17.29 -13.37 -13.11
N ALA A 261 17.32 -12.03 -13.21
CA ALA A 261 16.58 -11.13 -12.33
C ALA A 261 15.06 -11.22 -12.57
N GLU A 262 14.62 -11.34 -13.83
CA GLU A 262 13.21 -11.56 -14.20
C GLU A 262 12.66 -12.85 -13.58
N GLU A 263 13.36 -13.97 -13.77
CA GLU A 263 12.94 -15.27 -13.26
C GLU A 263 12.89 -15.26 -11.72
N PHE A 264 13.91 -14.66 -11.08
CA PHE A 264 13.96 -14.51 -9.63
C PHE A 264 12.78 -13.67 -9.11
N ASN A 265 12.56 -12.48 -9.66
CA ASN A 265 11.48 -11.58 -9.24
C ASN A 265 10.12 -12.27 -9.40
N LYS A 266 9.91 -12.99 -10.50
CA LYS A 266 8.68 -13.76 -10.72
C LYS A 266 8.46 -14.81 -9.63
N LYS A 267 9.49 -15.61 -9.30
CA LYS A 267 9.41 -16.62 -8.23
C LYS A 267 9.07 -15.99 -6.88
N LEU A 268 9.70 -14.86 -6.55
CA LEU A 268 9.43 -14.15 -5.30
C LEU A 268 8.01 -13.60 -5.26
N LEU A 269 7.57 -12.92 -6.31
CA LEU A 269 6.21 -12.35 -6.40
C LEU A 269 5.13 -13.43 -6.37
N ASP A 270 5.36 -14.58 -6.99
CA ASP A 270 4.43 -15.72 -6.95
C ASP A 270 4.33 -16.29 -5.53
N ALA A 271 5.45 -16.42 -4.81
CA ALA A 271 5.44 -16.86 -3.41
C ALA A 271 4.73 -15.86 -2.49
N MET A 272 5.02 -14.56 -2.64
CA MET A 272 4.33 -13.48 -1.92
C MET A 272 2.83 -13.49 -2.21
N ASN A 273 2.43 -13.67 -3.47
CA ASN A 273 1.03 -13.70 -3.87
C ASN A 273 0.30 -14.93 -3.29
N LYS A 274 0.97 -16.08 -3.24
CA LYS A 274 0.43 -17.30 -2.61
C LYS A 274 0.19 -17.11 -1.12
N VAL A 275 1.11 -16.42 -0.42
CA VAL A 275 0.90 -15.98 0.97
C VAL A 275 -0.31 -15.06 1.08
N SER A 276 -0.40 -14.04 0.22
CA SER A 276 -1.52 -13.08 0.19
C SER A 276 -2.87 -13.79 0.04
N ILE A 277 -3.00 -14.65 -0.98
CA ILE A 277 -4.22 -15.43 -1.25
C ILE A 277 -4.55 -16.34 -0.07
N GLY A 278 -3.57 -17.05 0.49
CA GLY A 278 -3.79 -17.92 1.65
C GLY A 278 -4.40 -17.18 2.84
N VAL A 279 -3.90 -15.98 3.12
CA VAL A 279 -4.45 -15.12 4.18
C VAL A 279 -5.84 -14.58 3.78
N GLN A 280 -5.98 -14.01 2.58
CA GLN A 280 -7.22 -13.38 2.13
C GLN A 280 -8.42 -14.33 2.16
N TYR A 281 -8.22 -15.57 1.67
CA TYR A 281 -9.25 -16.62 1.67
C TYR A 281 -9.29 -17.44 2.96
N SER A 282 -8.47 -17.09 3.97
CA SER A 282 -8.38 -17.81 5.24
C SER A 282 -8.13 -19.32 5.06
N ASN A 283 -7.28 -19.68 4.08
CA ASN A 283 -6.92 -21.05 3.77
C ASN A 283 -5.56 -21.38 4.41
N PRO A 284 -5.52 -22.18 5.50
CA PRO A 284 -4.28 -22.50 6.19
C PRO A 284 -3.27 -23.23 5.31
N GLU A 285 -3.74 -24.15 4.46
CA GLU A 285 -2.88 -24.95 3.58
C GLU A 285 -2.18 -24.07 2.54
N SER A 286 -2.95 -23.18 1.87
CA SER A 286 -2.37 -22.23 0.92
C SER A 286 -1.43 -21.24 1.60
N TYR A 287 -1.76 -20.78 2.81
CA TYR A 287 -0.90 -19.87 3.56
C TYR A 287 0.42 -20.54 3.95
N ILE A 288 0.36 -21.75 4.53
CA ILE A 288 1.53 -22.56 4.89
C ILE A 288 2.40 -22.84 3.67
N SER A 289 1.80 -23.29 2.58
CA SER A 289 2.53 -23.59 1.34
C SER A 289 3.16 -22.33 0.74
N GLY A 290 2.49 -21.17 0.84
CA GLY A 290 3.07 -19.89 0.44
C GLY A 290 4.26 -19.47 1.30
N LEU A 291 4.20 -19.67 2.62
CA LEU A 291 5.31 -19.40 3.53
C LEU A 291 6.53 -20.28 3.22
N ASP A 292 6.28 -21.56 2.89
CA ASP A 292 7.35 -22.49 2.49
C ASP A 292 8.02 -22.08 1.18
N ASP A 293 7.23 -21.66 0.20
CA ASP A 293 7.76 -21.17 -1.07
C ASP A 293 8.51 -19.85 -0.88
N LEU A 294 8.01 -18.95 -0.05
CA LEU A 294 8.66 -17.68 0.28
C LEU A 294 10.00 -17.94 0.98
N LYS A 295 10.03 -18.84 1.97
CA LYS A 295 11.28 -19.27 2.62
C LYS A 295 12.28 -19.80 1.60
N LYS A 296 11.86 -20.74 0.74
CA LYS A 296 12.75 -21.32 -0.27
C LYS A 296 13.36 -20.22 -1.14
N VAL A 297 12.56 -19.29 -1.65
CA VAL A 297 13.07 -18.19 -2.48
C VAL A 297 14.06 -17.31 -1.70
N LEU A 298 13.79 -17.03 -0.43
CA LEU A 298 14.65 -16.22 0.44
C LEU A 298 15.93 -16.94 0.92
N ASP A 299 15.96 -18.27 0.90
CA ASP A 299 17.08 -19.12 1.34
C ASP A 299 17.90 -19.66 0.15
N THR A 300 17.35 -19.73 -1.07
CA THR A 300 18.06 -20.17 -2.30
C THR A 300 19.09 -19.14 -2.79
N ASP A 301 19.30 -18.06 -2.06
CA ASP A 301 20.25 -16.98 -2.35
C ASP A 301 21.70 -17.37 -2.00
N VAL A 302 22.14 -18.52 -2.50
CA VAL A 302 23.54 -19.00 -2.39
C VAL A 302 24.47 -18.17 -3.31
N ASP A 303 23.91 -17.36 -4.23
CA ASP A 303 24.62 -16.69 -5.33
C ASP A 303 24.40 -15.17 -5.46
N ASP A 304 24.05 -14.45 -4.39
CA ASP A 304 23.99 -12.97 -4.40
C ASP A 304 22.95 -12.42 -5.41
N LYS A 305 21.98 -13.25 -5.84
CA LYS A 305 20.97 -12.91 -6.86
C LYS A 305 19.86 -12.05 -6.28
N PHE A 306 19.51 -12.26 -5.01
CA PHE A 306 18.51 -11.42 -4.33
C PHE A 306 19.00 -9.98 -4.24
N GLU A 307 20.26 -9.78 -3.82
CA GLU A 307 20.91 -8.46 -3.66
C GLU A 307 21.09 -7.72 -4.99
N LYS A 308 21.14 -8.44 -6.12
CA LYS A 308 21.21 -7.86 -7.47
C LYS A 308 19.87 -7.34 -7.99
N THR A 309 18.77 -7.57 -7.28
CA THR A 309 17.44 -7.06 -7.70
C THR A 309 17.00 -5.87 -6.84
N SER A 310 16.10 -5.03 -7.36
CA SER A 310 15.48 -3.96 -6.56
C SER A 310 14.72 -4.50 -5.35
N LEU A 311 14.12 -5.69 -5.46
CA LEU A 311 13.48 -6.41 -4.34
C LEU A 311 14.50 -6.82 -3.25
N GLY A 312 15.78 -6.92 -3.63
CA GLY A 312 16.94 -7.09 -2.77
C GLY A 312 16.92 -6.25 -1.50
N ILE A 313 16.62 -4.96 -1.69
CA ILE A 313 16.58 -3.94 -0.64
C ILE A 313 15.64 -4.32 0.52
N PHE A 314 14.61 -5.14 0.27
CA PHE A 314 13.61 -5.52 1.25
C PHE A 314 13.82 -6.91 1.89
N LYS A 315 14.89 -7.62 1.55
CA LYS A 315 15.18 -8.98 2.06
C LYS A 315 15.00 -9.11 3.56
N ASP A 316 15.75 -8.30 4.30
CA ASP A 316 15.78 -8.33 5.76
C ASP A 316 14.46 -7.83 6.35
N THR A 317 13.80 -6.90 5.66
CA THR A 317 12.48 -6.41 6.07
C THR A 317 11.43 -7.53 5.96
N ILE A 318 11.44 -8.30 4.87
CA ILE A 318 10.55 -9.46 4.69
C ILE A 318 10.89 -10.54 5.72
N LYS A 319 12.18 -10.90 5.87
CA LYS A 319 12.61 -11.90 6.86
C LYS A 319 12.19 -11.51 8.27
N LYS A 320 12.33 -10.24 8.65
CA LYS A 320 11.91 -9.71 9.95
C LYS A 320 10.39 -9.70 10.12
N ASP A 321 9.62 -9.34 9.09
CA ASP A 321 8.17 -9.30 9.16
C ASP A 321 7.54 -10.67 9.40
N PHE A 322 8.06 -11.70 8.72
CA PHE A 322 7.55 -13.06 8.86
C PHE A 322 8.19 -13.82 10.02
N GLY A 323 9.47 -13.56 10.33
CA GLY A 323 10.16 -14.13 11.49
C GLY A 323 10.03 -15.66 11.56
N VAL A 324 9.48 -16.16 12.68
CA VAL A 324 9.28 -17.60 12.94
C VAL A 324 8.35 -18.28 11.92
N LEU A 325 7.50 -17.54 11.21
CA LEU A 325 6.60 -18.11 10.20
C LEU A 325 7.33 -18.70 9.00
N LEU A 326 8.56 -18.23 8.73
CA LEU A 326 9.43 -18.78 7.69
C LEU A 326 10.18 -20.03 8.16
N ASP A 327 9.98 -20.51 9.37
CA ASP A 327 10.62 -21.73 9.89
C ASP A 327 9.56 -22.85 9.98
N PRO A 328 9.54 -23.82 9.05
CA PRO A 328 8.51 -24.86 9.01
C PRO A 328 8.50 -25.76 10.25
N GLU A 329 9.64 -25.85 10.95
CA GLU A 329 9.79 -26.69 12.15
C GLU A 329 9.32 -25.97 13.42
N LYS A 330 9.38 -24.63 13.44
CA LYS A 330 9.04 -23.81 14.62
C LYS A 330 7.71 -23.10 14.51
N ARG A 331 7.24 -22.78 13.30
CA ARG A 331 5.99 -22.05 13.11
C ARG A 331 4.82 -22.80 13.73
N THR A 332 3.91 -22.07 14.35
CA THR A 332 2.68 -22.62 14.92
C THR A 332 1.44 -21.94 14.34
N GLU A 333 0.30 -22.58 14.49
CA GLU A 333 -1.01 -22.00 14.18
C GLU A 333 -1.25 -20.70 15.00
N VAL A 334 -0.67 -20.60 16.20
CA VAL A 334 -0.70 -19.39 17.04
C VAL A 334 0.06 -18.23 16.38
N ASP A 335 1.24 -18.48 15.83
CA ASP A 335 2.05 -17.44 15.18
C ASP A 335 1.36 -16.91 13.92
N MET A 336 0.69 -17.79 13.16
CA MET A 336 -0.08 -17.42 11.98
C MET A 336 -1.21 -16.45 12.35
N VAL A 337 -1.96 -16.78 13.40
CA VAL A 337 -3.05 -15.92 13.90
C VAL A 337 -2.52 -14.62 14.48
N GLU A 338 -1.42 -14.67 15.23
CA GLU A 338 -0.79 -13.47 15.78
C GLU A 338 -0.38 -12.50 14.68
N ARG A 339 0.16 -12.99 13.55
CA ARG A 339 0.45 -12.13 12.41
C ARG A 339 -0.80 -11.49 11.83
N CYS A 340 -1.89 -12.22 11.65
CA CYS A 340 -3.15 -11.62 11.19
C CYS A 340 -3.64 -10.52 12.15
N ILE A 341 -3.52 -10.71 13.48
CA ILE A 341 -3.86 -9.67 14.47
C ILE A 341 -2.92 -8.46 14.31
N ASN A 342 -1.61 -8.67 14.20
CA ASN A 342 -0.63 -7.59 14.02
C ASN A 342 -0.87 -6.78 12.72
N LYS A 343 -1.42 -7.42 11.69
CA LYS A 343 -1.83 -6.78 10.43
C LYS A 343 -3.27 -6.27 10.42
N LYS A 344 -3.97 -6.30 11.57
CA LYS A 344 -5.37 -5.89 11.73
C LYS A 344 -6.37 -6.67 10.85
N GLN A 345 -6.00 -7.89 10.44
CA GLN A 345 -6.80 -8.83 9.65
C GLN A 345 -7.67 -9.71 10.57
N TYR A 346 -8.54 -9.07 11.37
CA TYR A 346 -9.26 -9.75 12.45
C TYR A 346 -10.21 -10.86 11.97
N GLN A 347 -10.87 -10.68 10.82
CA GLN A 347 -11.76 -11.72 10.28
C GLN A 347 -10.98 -12.98 9.86
N GLN A 348 -9.83 -12.80 9.22
CA GLN A 348 -8.93 -13.88 8.85
C GLN A 348 -8.39 -14.57 10.10
N ALA A 349 -7.96 -13.80 11.10
CA ALA A 349 -7.51 -14.32 12.38
C ALA A 349 -8.59 -15.17 13.06
N LEU A 350 -9.83 -14.66 13.17
CA LEU A 350 -10.96 -15.40 13.73
C LEU A 350 -11.29 -16.68 12.97
N THR A 351 -11.18 -16.65 11.63
CA THR A 351 -11.43 -17.82 10.80
C THR A 351 -10.35 -18.89 10.98
N PHE A 352 -9.08 -18.49 11.06
CA PHE A 352 -7.98 -19.39 11.39
C PHE A 352 -8.11 -19.99 12.80
N LEU A 353 -8.59 -19.20 13.77
CA LEU A 353 -8.87 -19.71 15.11
C LEU A 353 -9.88 -20.85 15.09
N GLU A 354 -10.96 -20.71 14.32
CA GLU A 354 -12.00 -21.76 14.23
C GLU A 354 -11.50 -23.01 13.51
N SER A 355 -10.73 -22.86 12.42
CA SER A 355 -10.35 -23.98 11.56
C SER A 355 -9.10 -24.73 12.02
N ALA A 356 -8.09 -24.04 12.55
CA ALA A 356 -6.78 -24.62 12.81
C ALA A 356 -6.61 -25.14 14.25
N PHE A 357 -7.35 -24.57 15.22
CA PHE A 357 -7.10 -24.86 16.64
C PHE A 357 -7.57 -26.22 17.15
N PRO A 358 -8.62 -26.87 16.61
CA PRO A 358 -8.94 -28.25 17.00
C PRO A 358 -7.72 -29.19 16.83
N GLU A 359 -6.95 -28.96 15.77
CA GLU A 359 -5.76 -29.72 15.45
C GLU A 359 -4.54 -29.26 16.28
N PHE A 360 -4.43 -27.97 16.57
CA PHE A 360 -3.44 -27.44 17.52
C PHE A 360 -3.53 -28.14 18.90
N TYR A 361 -4.74 -28.28 19.46
CA TYR A 361 -4.93 -28.95 20.75
C TYR A 361 -4.52 -30.43 20.71
N ARG A 362 -4.82 -31.12 19.60
CA ARG A 362 -4.45 -32.53 19.38
C ARG A 362 -2.94 -32.70 19.27
N LYS A 363 -2.27 -31.94 18.39
CA LYS A 363 -0.82 -32.01 18.15
C LYS A 363 0.00 -31.74 19.42
N ASN A 364 -0.48 -30.84 20.27
CA ASN A 364 0.18 -30.48 21.52
C ASN A 364 -0.22 -31.38 22.71
N ASN A 365 -0.95 -32.47 22.46
CA ASN A 365 -1.45 -33.42 23.48
C ASN A 365 -2.21 -32.72 24.63
N ILE A 366 -2.93 -31.63 24.33
CA ILE A 366 -3.74 -30.91 25.31
C ILE A 366 -5.05 -31.66 25.50
N ILE A 367 -5.82 -31.77 24.41
CA ILE A 367 -7.06 -32.52 24.33
C ILE A 367 -7.31 -32.95 22.88
N SER A 368 -7.74 -34.19 22.70
CA SER A 368 -8.12 -34.75 21.40
C SER A 368 -9.41 -35.53 21.51
N PHE A 369 -10.25 -35.47 20.47
CA PHE A 369 -11.51 -36.19 20.37
C PHE A 369 -11.43 -37.41 19.43
N SER A 370 -10.31 -37.54 18.72
CA SER A 370 -9.98 -38.62 17.79
C SER A 370 -8.48 -38.60 17.50
N SER A 371 -7.90 -39.75 17.18
CA SER A 371 -6.55 -39.86 16.63
C SER A 371 -6.48 -39.34 15.19
N ASP A 372 -7.53 -39.60 14.40
CA ASP A 372 -7.72 -39.09 13.05
C ASP A 372 -8.01 -37.56 13.05
N PRO A 373 -7.24 -36.74 12.30
CA PRO A 373 -7.40 -35.28 12.27
C PRO A 373 -8.77 -34.80 11.78
N GLY A 374 -9.32 -35.41 10.73
CA GLY A 374 -10.59 -34.98 10.14
C GLY A 374 -11.76 -35.23 11.10
N ILE A 375 -11.79 -36.42 11.68
CA ILE A 375 -12.78 -36.81 12.69
C ILE A 375 -12.61 -35.97 13.98
N ASN A 376 -11.37 -35.63 14.35
CA ASN A 376 -11.09 -34.79 15.52
C ASN A 376 -11.72 -33.39 15.37
N ILE A 377 -11.55 -32.74 14.21
CA ILE A 377 -12.13 -31.43 13.93
C ILE A 377 -13.67 -31.48 14.01
N GLU A 378 -14.29 -32.49 13.41
CA GLU A 378 -15.75 -32.65 13.43
C GLU A 378 -16.28 -32.83 14.86
N LYS A 379 -15.67 -33.74 15.64
CA LYS A 379 -16.06 -34.02 17.02
C LYS A 379 -15.83 -32.84 17.95
N PHE A 380 -14.71 -32.13 17.81
CA PHE A 380 -14.43 -30.90 18.56
C PHE A 380 -15.53 -29.86 18.32
N ASN A 381 -15.88 -29.62 17.05
CA ASN A 381 -16.94 -28.67 16.70
C ASN A 381 -18.31 -29.10 17.23
N ASN A 382 -18.61 -30.39 17.17
CA ASN A 382 -19.82 -30.96 17.76
C ASN A 382 -19.85 -30.80 19.29
N PHE A 383 -18.72 -30.98 19.96
CA PHE A 383 -18.60 -30.77 21.41
C PHE A 383 -18.90 -29.32 21.78
N PHE A 384 -18.25 -28.35 21.12
CA PHE A 384 -18.49 -26.92 21.34
C PHE A 384 -19.94 -26.52 21.04
N LYS A 385 -20.58 -27.14 20.04
CA LYS A 385 -21.98 -26.87 19.68
C LYS A 385 -22.97 -27.42 20.72
N LYS A 386 -22.67 -28.58 21.32
CA LYS A 386 -23.58 -29.30 22.22
C LYS A 386 -23.39 -28.99 23.70
N HIS A 387 -22.18 -28.63 24.12
CA HIS A 387 -21.82 -28.60 25.53
C HIS A 387 -21.33 -27.25 26.04
N ILE A 388 -20.97 -26.30 25.17
CA ILE A 388 -20.49 -24.97 25.58
C ILE A 388 -21.48 -23.91 25.09
N HIS A 389 -22.33 -23.42 25.99
CA HIS A 389 -23.44 -22.51 25.65
C HIS A 389 -23.39 -21.18 26.38
N LEU A 390 -23.58 -20.11 25.60
CA LEU A 390 -23.85 -18.76 26.09
C LEU A 390 -25.35 -18.59 26.35
N LYS A 391 -25.74 -17.66 27.23
CA LYS A 391 -27.15 -17.30 27.44
C LYS A 391 -27.79 -16.75 26.16
N ASP A 392 -27.09 -15.84 25.50
CA ASP A 392 -27.50 -15.25 24.21
C ASP A 392 -26.31 -15.27 23.26
N ARG A 393 -26.39 -16.04 22.16
CA ARG A 393 -25.28 -16.21 21.21
C ARG A 393 -24.90 -14.92 20.49
N ASP A 394 -25.80 -13.95 20.41
CA ASP A 394 -25.56 -12.69 19.74
C ASP A 394 -25.04 -11.64 20.71
N LYS A 395 -25.61 -11.55 21.92
CA LYS A 395 -25.30 -10.47 22.87
C LYS A 395 -24.21 -10.81 23.88
N SER A 396 -24.20 -12.05 24.39
CA SER A 396 -23.27 -12.47 25.44
C SER A 396 -21.79 -12.38 25.04
N PRO A 397 -21.36 -12.68 23.79
CA PRO A 397 -19.95 -12.56 23.42
C PRO A 397 -19.38 -11.15 23.65
N ASN A 398 -20.14 -10.12 23.24
CA ASN A 398 -19.71 -8.73 23.40
C ASN A 398 -19.64 -8.34 24.87
N LYS A 399 -20.65 -8.70 25.67
CA LYS A 399 -20.66 -8.45 27.12
C LYS A 399 -19.48 -9.11 27.84
N ILE A 400 -19.18 -10.37 27.51
CA ILE A 400 -18.04 -11.08 28.11
C ILE A 400 -16.72 -10.36 27.80
N ILE A 401 -16.56 -9.84 26.57
CA ILE A 401 -15.39 -9.04 26.22
C ILE A 401 -15.35 -7.73 27.03
N GLU A 402 -16.47 -7.03 27.16
CA GLU A 402 -16.59 -5.79 27.94
C GLU A 402 -16.28 -6.00 29.44
N ASP A 403 -16.84 -7.04 30.04
CA ASP A 403 -16.62 -7.41 31.44
C ASP A 403 -15.15 -7.79 31.69
N PHE A 404 -14.55 -8.54 30.76
CA PHE A 404 -13.13 -8.90 30.82
C PHE A 404 -12.24 -7.66 30.92
N PHE A 405 -12.52 -6.61 30.16
CA PHE A 405 -11.73 -5.36 30.25
C PHE A 405 -12.04 -4.56 31.50
N THR A 406 -13.30 -4.52 31.93
CA THR A 406 -13.70 -3.85 33.17
C THR A 406 -12.98 -4.45 34.38
N GLU A 407 -12.76 -5.77 34.39
CA GLU A 407 -12.00 -6.45 35.43
C GLU A 407 -10.47 -6.27 35.30
N LEU A 408 -9.94 -6.24 34.07
CA LEU A 408 -8.52 -5.94 33.83
C LEU A 408 -8.14 -4.52 34.28
N GLU A 409 -9.01 -3.53 34.08
CA GLU A 409 -8.76 -2.14 34.51
C GLU A 409 -8.75 -1.99 36.05
N LYS A 410 -9.31 -2.95 36.78
CA LYS A 410 -9.35 -2.96 38.26
C LYS A 410 -8.16 -3.68 38.90
N ARG A 411 -7.35 -4.42 38.15
CA ARG A 411 -6.24 -5.24 38.69
C ARG A 411 -4.90 -4.83 38.09
N ASP A 412 -3.91 -4.55 38.93
CA ASP A 412 -2.55 -4.16 38.51
C ASP A 412 -1.76 -5.30 37.81
N GLU A 413 -2.20 -6.57 37.93
CA GLU A 413 -1.61 -7.70 37.20
C GLU A 413 -2.68 -8.56 36.48
N PRO A 414 -2.51 -8.82 35.17
CA PRO A 414 -3.42 -9.62 34.36
C PRO A 414 -3.18 -11.11 34.61
N ASN A 415 -3.67 -11.65 35.72
CA ASN A 415 -3.84 -13.09 35.85
C ASN A 415 -4.95 -13.50 34.87
N GLY A 416 -4.53 -13.99 33.70
CA GLY A 416 -5.32 -14.20 32.49
C GLY A 416 -6.37 -15.32 32.56
N VAL A 417 -7.20 -15.31 33.60
CA VAL A 417 -8.36 -16.20 33.72
C VAL A 417 -9.57 -15.33 34.05
N LEU A 418 -10.55 -15.39 33.14
CA LEU A 418 -11.86 -14.74 33.28
C LEU A 418 -12.49 -15.14 34.62
N ASN A 419 -12.77 -14.16 35.50
CA ASN A 419 -13.86 -14.33 36.44
C ASN A 419 -15.15 -14.20 35.61
N ASP A 420 -15.80 -15.34 35.39
CA ASP A 420 -17.04 -15.47 34.62
C ASP A 420 -18.03 -14.36 34.96
N SER A 421 -18.54 -13.68 33.93
CA SER A 421 -19.80 -12.97 34.04
C SER A 421 -20.97 -13.93 33.85
N ASP A 422 -22.15 -13.52 34.31
CA ASP A 422 -23.42 -14.24 34.26
C ASP A 422 -23.91 -14.55 32.82
N ASP A 423 -23.09 -14.49 31.78
CA ASP A 423 -23.50 -14.62 30.37
C ASP A 423 -23.32 -16.03 29.79
N TRP A 424 -22.92 -17.00 30.62
CA TRP A 424 -22.93 -18.43 30.32
C TRP A 424 -24.23 -19.11 30.74
N LYS A 425 -24.58 -20.23 30.09
CA LYS A 425 -25.73 -21.05 30.50
C LYS A 425 -25.61 -21.43 31.99
N GLU A 426 -26.71 -21.38 32.72
CA GLU A 426 -26.76 -21.83 34.12
C GLU A 426 -26.29 -23.28 34.26
N ASN A 427 -25.51 -23.55 35.31
CA ASN A 427 -24.92 -24.86 35.62
C ASN A 427 -24.02 -25.44 34.52
N LEU A 428 -23.48 -24.62 33.62
CA LEU A 428 -22.61 -25.06 32.52
C LEU A 428 -21.43 -25.92 33.01
N GLU A 429 -20.73 -25.46 34.05
CA GLU A 429 -19.59 -26.19 34.61
C GLU A 429 -19.98 -27.56 35.17
N GLU A 430 -21.07 -27.63 35.93
CA GLU A 430 -21.56 -28.88 36.50
C GLU A 430 -22.03 -29.86 35.41
N GLU A 431 -22.76 -29.39 34.40
CA GLU A 431 -23.20 -30.21 33.26
C GLU A 431 -22.00 -30.76 32.48
N LEU A 432 -20.97 -29.94 32.28
CA LEU A 432 -19.78 -30.31 31.53
C LEU A 432 -18.94 -31.34 32.28
N ASN A 433 -18.77 -31.16 33.60
CA ASN A 433 -18.08 -32.13 34.46
C ASN A 433 -18.80 -33.49 34.44
N LYS A 434 -20.13 -33.51 34.60
CA LYS A 434 -20.93 -34.74 34.50
C LYS A 434 -20.77 -35.42 33.13
N HIS A 435 -20.70 -34.63 32.06
CA HIS A 435 -20.51 -35.17 30.72
C HIS A 435 -19.11 -35.78 30.53
N LEU A 436 -18.06 -35.12 31.03
CA LEU A 436 -16.70 -35.63 30.96
C LEU A 436 -16.52 -36.91 31.79
N GLU A 437 -17.05 -36.95 33.01
CA GLU A 437 -17.07 -38.16 33.85
C GLU A 437 -17.81 -39.32 33.17
N TYR A 438 -18.94 -39.04 32.51
CA TYR A 438 -19.67 -40.03 31.74
C TYR A 438 -18.81 -40.56 30.58
N MET A 439 -18.17 -39.67 29.82
CA MET A 439 -17.31 -40.05 28.70
C MET A 439 -16.12 -40.89 29.16
N GLU A 440 -15.47 -40.55 30.28
CA GLU A 440 -14.40 -41.36 30.88
C GLU A 440 -14.89 -42.78 31.20
N LYS A 441 -16.06 -42.93 31.84
CA LYS A 441 -16.64 -44.23 32.21
C LYS A 441 -17.01 -45.09 31.00
N VAL A 442 -17.61 -44.50 29.96
CA VAL A 442 -18.01 -45.21 28.74
C VAL A 442 -16.79 -45.67 27.93
N ASN A 443 -15.70 -44.91 27.97
CA ASN A 443 -14.46 -45.21 27.24
C ASN A 443 -13.64 -46.38 27.82
N SER A 444 -13.82 -46.72 29.10
CA SER A 444 -13.25 -47.93 29.73
C SER A 444 -13.86 -49.23 29.21
N SER A 445 -15.00 -49.18 28.50
CA SER A 445 -15.79 -50.36 28.11
C SER A 445 -15.76 -50.73 26.63
N ASN A 446 -15.30 -49.86 25.72
CA ASN A 446 -15.25 -50.14 24.28
C ASN A 446 -13.98 -49.56 23.61
N ASP A 447 -13.44 -50.31 22.65
CA ASP A 447 -12.29 -49.96 21.81
C ASP A 447 -12.76 -49.18 20.57
N SER A 448 -13.29 -47.97 20.76
CA SER A 448 -13.77 -47.13 19.66
C SER A 448 -12.96 -45.85 19.55
N ASP A 449 -12.73 -45.41 18.30
CA ASP A 449 -12.13 -44.13 17.87
C ASP A 449 -12.84 -42.86 18.40
N SER A 450 -13.72 -42.99 19.40
CA SER A 450 -14.56 -41.94 19.99
C SER A 450 -14.05 -41.42 21.35
N LYS A 451 -12.83 -41.79 21.76
CA LYS A 451 -12.29 -41.41 23.07
C LYS A 451 -11.84 -39.95 23.08
N ILE A 452 -12.40 -39.16 23.99
CA ILE A 452 -11.79 -37.89 24.40
C ILE A 452 -10.57 -38.26 25.24
N VAL A 453 -9.41 -37.76 24.83
CA VAL A 453 -8.14 -37.96 25.53
C VAL A 453 -7.63 -36.59 25.94
N ILE A 454 -7.47 -36.38 27.24
CA ILE A 454 -6.84 -35.20 27.83
C ILE A 454 -5.42 -35.60 28.21
N GLY A 455 -4.44 -34.75 27.92
CA GLY A 455 -3.06 -35.01 28.33
C GLY A 455 -2.96 -35.12 29.85
N SER A 456 -2.18 -36.06 30.36
CA SER A 456 -2.12 -36.42 31.79
C SER A 456 -1.75 -35.28 32.74
N ILE A 457 -1.14 -34.23 32.21
CA ILE A 457 -0.65 -33.05 32.94
C ILE A 457 -1.69 -31.93 33.03
N TYR A 458 -2.80 -32.07 32.29
CA TYR A 458 -3.84 -31.06 32.18
C TYR A 458 -5.07 -31.48 32.97
N SER A 459 -5.61 -30.52 33.71
CA SER A 459 -6.95 -30.57 34.26
C SER A 459 -7.90 -29.86 33.31
N PHE A 460 -8.98 -30.54 32.91
CA PHE A 460 -9.95 -29.92 32.02
C PHE A 460 -10.54 -28.66 32.64
N THR A 461 -10.92 -28.69 33.91
CA THR A 461 -11.65 -27.59 34.57
C THR A 461 -10.77 -26.38 34.81
N THR A 462 -9.51 -26.57 35.21
CA THR A 462 -8.63 -25.46 35.61
C THR A 462 -7.74 -24.96 34.49
N ASP A 463 -7.32 -25.83 33.56
CA ASP A 463 -6.40 -25.45 32.48
C ASP A 463 -7.15 -25.23 31.15
N ILE A 464 -7.94 -26.20 30.71
CA ILE A 464 -8.49 -26.24 29.35
C ILE A 464 -9.76 -25.41 29.22
N PHE A 465 -10.67 -25.55 30.18
CA PHE A 465 -12.01 -24.97 30.13
C PHE A 465 -12.01 -23.42 30.07
N PRO A 466 -11.16 -22.70 30.83
CA PRO A 466 -11.05 -21.25 30.67
C PRO A 466 -10.64 -20.83 29.25
N VAL A 467 -9.72 -21.56 28.62
CA VAL A 467 -9.29 -21.31 27.25
C VAL A 467 -10.40 -21.66 26.25
N PHE A 468 -11.16 -22.72 26.51
CA PHE A 468 -12.34 -23.10 25.70
C PHE A 468 -13.45 -22.05 25.78
N LYS A 469 -13.68 -21.43 26.94
CA LYS A 469 -14.60 -20.29 27.07
C LYS A 469 -14.19 -19.13 26.15
N MET A 470 -12.90 -18.76 26.17
CA MET A 470 -12.37 -17.72 25.27
C MET A 470 -12.53 -18.09 23.79
N HIS A 471 -12.21 -19.33 23.43
CA HIS A 471 -12.38 -19.84 22.08
C HIS A 471 -13.84 -19.75 21.63
N LYS A 472 -14.79 -20.14 22.50
CA LYS A 472 -16.22 -20.09 22.20
C LYS A 472 -16.70 -18.66 21.97
N VAL A 473 -16.27 -17.70 22.80
CA VAL A 473 -16.58 -16.28 22.60
C VAL A 473 -16.09 -15.80 21.24
N LEU A 474 -14.83 -16.07 20.88
CA LEU A 474 -14.26 -15.68 19.59
C LEU A 474 -14.97 -16.33 18.40
N LYS A 475 -15.38 -17.60 18.53
CA LYS A 475 -16.18 -18.29 17.52
C LYS A 475 -17.54 -17.62 17.28
N GLU A 476 -18.25 -17.21 18.34
CA GLU A 476 -19.52 -16.50 18.17
C GLU A 476 -19.31 -15.06 17.64
N ILE A 477 -18.24 -14.38 18.02
CA ILE A 477 -17.85 -13.10 17.40
C ILE A 477 -17.65 -13.28 15.89
N ARG A 478 -16.93 -14.31 15.46
CA ARG A 478 -16.77 -14.63 14.03
C ARG A 478 -18.12 -14.77 13.33
N ASN A 479 -19.07 -15.50 13.93
CA ASN A 479 -20.43 -15.64 13.39
C ASN A 479 -21.17 -14.30 13.30
N ILE A 480 -21.05 -13.44 14.32
CA ILE A 480 -21.62 -12.08 14.32
C ILE A 480 -21.06 -11.23 13.17
N PHE A 481 -19.74 -11.32 12.92
CA PHE A 481 -19.11 -10.65 11.78
C PHE A 481 -19.66 -11.17 10.45
N SER A 482 -19.75 -12.49 10.27
CA SER A 482 -20.25 -13.14 9.04
C SER A 482 -21.73 -12.87 8.76
N HIS A 483 -22.56 -12.78 9.80
CA HIS A 483 -24.00 -12.51 9.66
C HIS A 483 -24.38 -11.02 9.66
N GLY A 484 -23.40 -10.11 9.70
CA GLY A 484 -23.65 -8.67 9.57
C GLY A 484 -24.41 -8.04 10.74
N LYS A 485 -24.43 -8.66 11.93
CA LYS A 485 -25.13 -8.15 13.12
C LYS A 485 -24.34 -7.03 13.79
N VAL A 486 -24.36 -5.84 13.20
CA VAL A 486 -23.50 -4.70 13.56
C VAL A 486 -23.68 -4.28 15.02
N GLU A 487 -24.91 -4.26 15.53
CA GLU A 487 -25.27 -3.84 16.88
C GLU A 487 -24.63 -4.70 17.99
N ASN A 488 -24.18 -5.90 17.65
CA ASN A 488 -23.59 -6.86 18.60
C ASN A 488 -22.07 -7.00 18.43
N ARG A 489 -21.45 -6.19 17.56
CA ARG A 489 -19.99 -6.25 17.35
C ARG A 489 -19.25 -5.57 18.51
N PRO A 490 -18.17 -6.19 19.02
CA PRO A 490 -17.33 -5.59 20.04
C PRO A 490 -16.50 -4.45 19.48
N ASN A 491 -16.05 -3.56 20.37
CA ASN A 491 -15.04 -2.58 20.03
C ASN A 491 -13.76 -3.29 19.53
N ILE A 492 -13.24 -2.88 18.37
CA ILE A 492 -12.08 -3.53 17.73
C ILE A 492 -10.86 -3.55 18.64
N THR A 493 -10.60 -2.49 19.41
CA THR A 493 -9.47 -2.41 20.34
C THR A 493 -9.59 -3.43 21.47
N LYS A 494 -10.80 -3.65 21.96
CA LYS A 494 -11.08 -4.67 22.98
C LYS A 494 -10.98 -6.08 22.39
N LEU A 495 -11.52 -6.30 21.20
CA LEU A 495 -11.38 -7.57 20.49
C LEU A 495 -9.90 -7.94 20.26
N ASP A 496 -9.08 -7.00 19.78
CA ASP A 496 -7.63 -7.18 19.58
C ASP A 496 -6.95 -7.68 20.86
N LYS A 497 -7.15 -6.96 21.96
CA LYS A 497 -6.60 -7.32 23.27
C LYS A 497 -7.12 -8.68 23.77
N TYR A 498 -8.41 -9.00 23.56
CA TYR A 498 -8.99 -10.28 23.96
C TYR A 498 -8.40 -11.45 23.16
N MET A 499 -8.22 -11.27 21.84
CA MET A 499 -7.56 -12.25 21.00
C MET A 499 -6.10 -12.47 21.43
N ARG A 500 -5.36 -11.40 21.77
CA ARG A 500 -3.99 -11.52 22.29
C ARG A 500 -3.94 -12.24 23.64
N ALA A 501 -4.88 -11.98 24.54
CA ALA A 501 -4.99 -12.69 25.81
C ALA A 501 -5.27 -14.19 25.57
N TYR A 502 -6.13 -14.53 24.63
CA TYR A 502 -6.40 -15.91 24.23
C TYR A 502 -5.14 -16.60 23.67
N LEU A 503 -4.40 -15.95 22.76
CA LEU A 503 -3.14 -16.50 22.24
C LEU A 503 -2.09 -16.69 23.34
N LYS A 504 -2.01 -15.78 24.32
CA LYS A 504 -1.14 -15.95 25.50
C LYS A 504 -1.56 -17.17 26.33
N ALA A 505 -2.85 -17.35 26.59
CA ALA A 505 -3.36 -18.51 27.33
C ALA A 505 -3.04 -19.84 26.62
N LEU A 506 -3.14 -19.87 25.29
CA LEU A 506 -2.75 -21.03 24.47
C LEU A 506 -1.25 -21.34 24.57
N ARG A 507 -0.39 -20.31 24.53
CA ARG A 507 1.05 -20.49 24.72
C ARG A 507 1.38 -21.06 26.10
N ASN A 508 0.73 -20.56 27.14
CA ASN A 508 0.89 -21.07 28.50
C ASN A 508 0.52 -22.57 28.62
N LEU A 509 -0.54 -23.02 27.94
CA LEU A 509 -0.89 -24.45 27.88
C LEU A 509 0.26 -25.27 27.29
N VAL A 510 0.82 -24.82 26.15
CA VAL A 510 1.95 -25.52 25.51
C VAL A 510 3.20 -25.49 26.38
N GLU A 511 3.50 -24.36 27.03
CA GLU A 511 4.66 -24.24 27.93
C GLU A 511 4.56 -25.18 29.14
N LYS A 512 3.37 -25.35 29.71
CA LYS A 512 3.12 -26.33 30.79
C LYS A 512 3.60 -27.74 30.40
N SER A 513 3.37 -28.16 29.15
CA SER A 513 3.87 -29.46 28.65
C SER A 513 5.38 -29.58 28.45
N LYS A 514 6.09 -28.45 28.37
CA LYS A 514 7.55 -28.42 28.19
C LYS A 514 8.28 -28.44 29.54
N VAL A 515 7.70 -27.85 30.58
CA VAL A 515 8.31 -27.77 31.92
C VAL A 515 8.36 -29.13 32.62
N GLU A 516 7.38 -30.01 32.41
CA GLU A 516 7.35 -31.36 33.03
C GLU A 516 8.09 -32.46 32.24
N LYS A 517 8.72 -32.11 31.09
CA LYS A 517 9.59 -33.03 30.33
C LYS A 517 11.06 -32.96 30.75
N PHE A 518 11.40 -32.07 31.68
CA PHE A 518 12.69 -31.97 32.37
C PHE A 518 12.49 -32.30 33.85
#